data_AF-A0A8C7X2P7-F1
#
_entry.id   AF-A0A8C7X2P7-F1
#
_cell.length_a   1.000
_cell.length_b   1.000
_cell.length_c   1.000
_cell.angle_alpha   90.00
_cell.angle_beta   90.00
_cell.angle_gamma   90.00
#
_symmetry.space_group_name_H-M   'P 1'
#
loop_
_entity.id
_entity.type
_entity.pdbx_description
1 polymer ?
#
loop_
_entity_poly.entity_id
_entity_poly.type
_entity_poly.pdbx_seq_one_letter_code
_entity_poly.pdbx_strand_id
1 'polypeptide(L)' 'KGFLIPCARLMLAHYSAAANAMTHQCECCHEDATSRRQVELTCVDGSKVQHTYIHVESCRCSRQDCAGGTTRAQRRRRR' A
#
# COMPACT_ATOMS: atom_id res chain seq x y z
N LYS A 1 6.94 -18.66 2.06
CA LYS A 1 7.38 -17.30 2.44
C LYS A 1 6.88 -16.35 1.37
N GLY A 2 5.92 -15.49 1.71
CA GLY A 2 5.09 -14.76 0.74
C GLY A 2 5.92 -13.83 -0.14
N PHE A 3 5.81 -14.02 -1.46
CA PHE A 3 6.36 -13.14 -2.49
C PHE A 3 5.39 -11.99 -2.83
N LEU A 4 4.70 -11.46 -1.82
CA LEU A 4 4.11 -10.12 -1.92
C LEU A 4 5.11 -9.19 -1.26
N ILE A 5 5.94 -8.52 -2.06
CA ILE A 5 6.59 -7.29 -1.59
C ILE A 5 5.44 -6.29 -1.51
N PRO A 6 4.93 -5.92 -0.33
CA PRO A 6 3.90 -4.92 -0.28
C PRO A 6 4.58 -3.61 -0.67
N CYS A 7 4.17 -2.99 -1.79
CA CYS A 7 4.52 -1.59 -2.01
C CYS A 7 4.09 -0.83 -0.74
N ALA A 8 5.05 -0.26 -0.01
CA ALA A 8 4.81 0.27 1.31
C ALA A 8 4.06 1.61 1.22
N ARG A 9 3.15 1.87 2.16
CA ARG A 9 2.49 3.17 2.28
C ARG A 9 3.21 4.02 3.32
N LEU A 10 3.52 5.27 2.99
CA LEU A 10 4.12 6.21 3.91
C LEU A 10 3.14 7.35 4.21
N MET A 11 2.92 7.62 5.49
CA MET A 11 2.15 8.78 5.96
C MET A 11 3.01 9.62 6.90
N LEU A 12 3.19 10.88 6.55
CA LEU A 12 3.82 11.88 7.41
C LEU A 12 2.81 12.92 7.83
N ALA A 13 2.82 13.25 9.11
CA ALA A 13 2.07 14.37 9.66
C ALA A 13 3.07 15.30 10.37
N HIS A 14 3.10 16.57 9.99
CA HIS A 14 4.00 17.56 10.58
C HIS A 14 3.22 18.86 10.88
N TYR A 15 3.50 19.48 12.03
CA TYR A 15 2.89 20.76 12.39
C TYR A 15 3.62 21.92 11.73
N SER A 16 2.94 22.69 10.88
CA SER A 16 3.51 23.88 10.25
C SER A 16 3.13 25.11 11.06
N ALA A 17 4.10 25.69 11.78
CA ALA A 17 3.90 26.94 12.52
C ALA A 17 3.55 28.11 11.60
N ALA A 18 4.12 28.15 10.38
CA ALA A 18 3.81 29.17 9.38
C ALA A 18 2.35 29.14 8.92
N ALA A 19 1.73 27.96 8.89
CA ALA A 19 0.31 27.79 8.56
C ALA A 19 -0.60 27.71 9.80
N ASN A 20 -0.02 27.67 11.02
CA ASN A 20 -0.72 27.34 12.27
C ASN A 20 -1.63 26.10 12.14
N ALA A 21 -1.19 25.11 11.35
CA ALA A 21 -2.00 23.95 10.99
C ALA A 21 -1.13 22.68 10.85
N MET A 22 -1.78 21.53 11.05
CA MET A 22 -1.16 20.22 10.83
C MET A 22 -1.20 19.88 9.34
N THR A 23 -0.04 19.69 8.72
CA THR A 23 0.07 19.27 7.33
C THR A 23 0.18 17.74 7.27
N HIS A 24 -0.69 17.11 6.49
CA HIS A 24 -0.68 15.68 6.22
C HIS A 24 -0.15 15.42 4.82
N GLN A 25 0.99 14.74 4.70
CA GLN A 25 1.51 14.25 3.43
C GLN A 25 1.37 12.74 3.37
N CYS A 26 0.77 12.27 2.28
CA CYS A 26 0.61 10.86 2.02
C CYS A 26 1.33 10.48 0.75
N GLU A 27 2.02 9.35 0.82
CA GLU A 27 2.67 8.75 -0.31
C GLU A 27 2.09 7.34 -0.47
N CYS A 28 1.32 7.17 -1.54
CA CYS A 28 0.74 5.89 -1.90
C CYS A 28 1.64 5.26 -2.97
N CYS A 29 2.19 4.09 -2.65
CA CYS A 29 2.98 3.30 -3.57
C CYS A 29 2.12 2.18 -4.17
N HIS A 30 2.10 2.13 -5.50
CA HIS A 30 1.40 1.12 -6.28
C HIS A 30 2.41 0.34 -7.13
N GLU A 31 2.01 -0.86 -7.55
CA GLU A 31 2.80 -1.67 -8.48
C GLU A 31 2.96 -0.92 -9.82
N ASP A 32 4.20 -0.73 -10.27
CA ASP A 32 4.53 -0.02 -11.51
C ASP A 32 4.76 -1.00 -12.65
N ALA A 33 5.65 -1.97 -12.43
CA ALA A 33 5.85 -3.10 -13.33
C ALA A 33 5.61 -4.42 -12.60
N THR A 34 4.88 -5.32 -13.24
CA THR A 34 4.65 -6.69 -12.74
C THR A 34 4.94 -7.71 -13.84
N SER A 35 5.48 -8.86 -13.46
CA SER A 35 5.69 -10.00 -14.36
C SER A 35 5.09 -11.27 -13.79
N ARG A 36 4.61 -12.15 -14.68
CA ARG A 36 4.12 -13.47 -14.29
C ARG A 36 5.31 -14.42 -14.22
N ARG A 37 5.57 -14.97 -13.03
CA ARG A 37 6.65 -15.94 -12.82
C ARG A 37 6.07 -17.30 -12.47
N GLN A 38 6.61 -18.33 -13.10
CA GLN A 38 6.26 -19.70 -12.84
C GLN A 38 7.24 -20.28 -11.82
N VAL A 39 6.69 -20.89 -10.78
CA VAL A 39 7.47 -21.59 -9.74
C VAL A 39 6.95 -23.01 -9.58
N GLU A 40 7.87 -23.91 -9.28
CA GLU A 40 7.54 -25.26 -8.85
C GLU A 40 7.33 -25.26 -7.33
N LEU A 41 6.12 -25.55 -6.89
CA LEU A 41 5.79 -25.76 -5.49
C LEU A 41 5.86 -27.25 -5.18
N THR A 42 6.60 -27.60 -4.14
CA THR A 42 6.61 -28.96 -3.60
C THR A 42 5.52 -29.06 -2.53
N CYS A 43 4.54 -29.91 -2.77
CA CYS A 43 3.48 -30.22 -1.81
C CYS A 43 3.99 -31.17 -0.72
N VAL A 44 3.27 -31.23 0.40
CA VAL A 44 3.60 -32.12 1.54
C VAL A 44 3.64 -33.59 1.11
N ASP A 45 2.81 -33.97 0.13
CA ASP A 45 2.75 -35.31 -0.45
C ASP A 45 3.91 -35.62 -1.41
N GLY A 46 4.89 -34.72 -1.54
CA GLY A 46 6.05 -34.86 -2.43
C GLY A 46 5.76 -34.58 -3.91
N SER A 47 4.51 -34.31 -4.28
CA SER A 47 4.13 -33.89 -5.63
C SER A 47 4.65 -32.49 -5.95
N LYS A 48 4.99 -32.27 -7.22
CA LYS A 48 5.47 -31.00 -7.76
C LYS A 48 4.37 -30.36 -8.58
N VAL A 49 3.95 -29.16 -8.20
CA VAL A 49 2.91 -28.40 -8.91
C VAL A 49 3.50 -27.12 -9.44
N GLN A 50 3.33 -26.86 -10.73
CA GLN A 50 3.69 -25.58 -11.32
C GLN A 50 2.60 -24.55 -11.04
N HIS A 51 2.96 -23.49 -10.34
CA HIS A 51 2.09 -22.35 -10.08
C HIS A 51 2.66 -21.07 -10.68
N THR A 52 1.81 -20.33 -11.37
CA THR A 52 2.15 -18.99 -11.87
C THR A 52 1.66 -17.96 -10.86
N TYR A 53 2.54 -17.06 -10.43
CA TYR A 53 2.21 -15.93 -9.57
C TYR A 53 2.62 -14.61 -10.23
N ILE A 54 2.01 -13.52 -9.77
CA ILE A 54 2.37 -12.17 -10.20
C ILE A 54 3.47 -11.66 -9.29
N HIS A 55 4.64 -11.41 -9.86
CA HIS A 55 5.79 -10.83 -9.19
C HIS A 55 5.84 -9.33 -9.48
N VAL A 56 5.91 -8.51 -8.42
CA VAL A 56 6.10 -7.06 -8.54
C VAL A 56 7.58 -6.79 -8.81
N GLU A 57 7.90 -6.19 -9.95
CA GLU A 57 9.28 -5.84 -10.32
C GLU A 57 9.68 -4.46 -9.83
N SER A 58 8.75 -3.50 -9.89
CA SER A 58 8.95 -2.15 -9.38
C SER A 58 7.67 -1.60 -8.75
N CYS A 59 7.85 -0.72 -7.76
CA CYS A 59 6.79 0.08 -7.17
C CYS A 59 6.99 1.54 -7.59
N ARG A 60 5.90 2.25 -7.87
CA ARG A 60 5.89 3.70 -8.07
C ARG A 60 5.06 4.35 -6.98
N CYS A 61 5.64 5.33 -6.34
CA CYS A 61 5.00 6.13 -5.31
C CYS A 61 4.59 7.47 -5.89
N SER A 62 3.36 7.89 -5.58
CA SER A 62 2.89 9.22 -5.91
C SER A 62 2.52 9.95 -4.62
N ARG A 63 3.09 11.14 -4.43
CA ARG A 63 2.69 12.03 -3.36
C ARG A 63 1.30 12.56 -3.71
N GLN A 64 0.36 12.29 -2.83
CA GLN A 64 -0.97 12.86 -2.90
C GLN A 64 -1.23 13.57 -1.59
N ASP A 65 -1.81 14.77 -1.67
CA ASP A 65 -2.44 15.34 -0.51
C ASP A 65 -3.50 14.34 -0.05
N CYS A 66 -3.36 13.84 1.17
CA CYS A 66 -4.44 13.11 1.80
C CYS A 66 -5.56 14.13 2.02
N ALA A 67 -6.39 14.32 1.00
CA ALA A 67 -7.65 15.03 1.12
C ALA A 67 -8.35 14.44 2.34
N GLY A 68 -8.55 15.30 3.33
CA GLY A 68 -8.55 14.95 4.73
C GLY A 68 -9.21 13.61 5.02
N GLY A 69 -8.65 12.90 5.99
CA GLY A 69 -9.50 12.18 6.92
C GLY A 69 -10.48 13.17 7.52
N THR A 70 -11.51 13.58 6.78
CA THR A 70 -12.79 13.90 7.36
C THR A 70 -13.13 12.62 8.09
N THR A 71 -12.90 12.62 9.39
CA THR A 71 -13.93 12.34 10.37
C THR A 71 -15.31 12.11 9.72
N ARG A 72 -15.47 11.00 9.00
CA ARG A 72 -16.77 10.55 8.47
C ARG A 72 -17.55 9.88 9.60
N ALA A 73 -17.58 10.55 10.75
CA ALA A 73 -18.32 10.20 11.95
C ALA A 73 -18.47 11.35 12.97
N GLN A 74 -17.91 12.54 12.77
CA GLN A 74 -18.16 13.70 13.65
C GLN A 74 -19.02 14.77 12.98
N ARG A 75 -20.15 14.36 12.39
CA ARG A 75 -21.27 15.28 12.19
C ARG A 75 -22.60 14.57 12.40
N ARG A 76 -23.20 14.90 13.56
CA ARG A 76 -24.64 14.90 13.84
C ARG A 76 -25.34 13.55 14.01
N ARG A 77 -25.30 13.02 15.23
CA ARG A 77 -26.53 12.70 15.98
C ARG A 77 -26.38 13.17 17.43
N ARG A 78 -26.50 14.50 17.62
CA ARG A 78 -27.15 15.02 18.83
C ARG A 78 -28.62 14.62 18.71
N ARG A 79 -29.02 13.57 19.42
CA ARG A 79 -30.40 13.37 19.87
C ARG A 79 -30.29 12.98 21.34
#